data_AF-A0A7V0VFG7-F1
#
_entry.id   AF-A0A7V0VFG7-F1
#
_cell.length_a   1.000
_cell.length_b   1.000
_cell.length_c   1.000
_cell.angle_alpha   90.00
_cell.angle_beta   90.00
_cell.angle_gamma   90.00
#
_symmetry.space_group_name_H-M   'P 1'
#
loop_
_entity.id
_entity.type
_entity.pdbx_description
1 polymer ?
#
loop_
_entity_poly.entity_id
_entity_poly.type
_entity_poly.pdbx_seq_one_letter_code
_entity_poly.pdbx_strand_id
1 'polypeptide(L)'
;MKAFSITHRAKDCSYNSVFSTRRFCFITSGNFSKILSDGFLIITERINFKNLLTLFLPLIGFLILISSCKQNPAQPPSAKPTDDFPNQIGNTWIYSFYDSVTNNADTVTIKITGETTLPDNKRATIWQRKFSNYTDTFLVSIYADTVRIIPKQNIYVEWINTKFIFPLYVGLKWVGDFIRDTCMVVEKSSYTVPAGSFTNTFRIDEWWMGFNDYGAKSIWFVPKVGIIKVKIRTMGFFVSNENWELLSYNVSNN
;
A
#
# COMPACT_ATOMS: atom_id res chain seq x y z
N MET A 1 2.89 46.39 -30.19
CA MET A 1 2.20 45.45 -29.26
C MET A 1 3.19 45.02 -28.22
N LYS A 2 2.89 45.28 -26.94
CA LYS A 2 3.81 45.09 -25.81
C LYS A 2 3.79 43.63 -25.35
N ALA A 3 4.96 43.01 -25.28
CA ALA A 3 5.19 41.74 -24.64
C ALA A 3 5.21 41.92 -23.11
N PHE A 4 4.46 41.10 -22.37
CA PHE A 4 4.59 40.98 -20.92
C PHE A 4 5.25 39.64 -20.60
N SER A 5 6.50 39.73 -20.16
CA SER A 5 7.27 38.68 -19.51
C SER A 5 7.11 38.88 -18.00
N ILE A 6 6.63 37.87 -17.28
CA ILE A 6 6.60 37.87 -15.81
C ILE A 6 7.56 36.80 -15.31
N THR A 7 8.72 37.26 -14.85
CA THR A 7 9.72 36.52 -14.09
C THR A 7 9.37 36.62 -12.60
N HIS A 8 9.01 35.51 -11.96
CA HIS A 8 8.93 35.46 -10.49
C HIS A 8 10.28 35.08 -9.88
N ARG A 9 10.87 36.06 -9.21
CA ARG A 9 12.10 36.00 -8.43
C ARG A 9 11.77 35.41 -7.05
N ALA A 10 12.43 34.33 -6.67
CA ALA A 10 12.45 33.81 -5.31
C ALA A 10 13.01 34.87 -4.36
N LYS A 11 12.36 35.06 -3.21
CA LYS A 11 12.92 35.81 -2.08
C LYS A 11 13.20 34.83 -0.96
N ASP A 12 14.46 34.79 -0.58
CA ASP A 12 14.96 34.19 0.64
C ASP A 12 14.26 34.79 1.87
N CYS A 13 13.80 33.92 2.76
CA CYS A 13 13.54 34.27 4.15
C CYS A 13 14.36 33.33 5.04
N SER A 14 15.57 33.77 5.36
CA SER A 14 16.33 33.31 6.52
C SER A 14 15.66 33.87 7.79
N TYR A 15 15.21 32.99 8.68
CA TYR A 15 14.79 33.39 10.02
C TYR A 15 15.79 32.82 11.04
N ASN A 16 16.71 33.67 11.47
CA ASN A 16 17.41 33.53 12.73
C ASN A 16 16.50 34.10 13.83
N SER A 17 16.19 33.32 14.86
CA SER A 17 15.85 33.90 16.15
C SER A 17 16.44 33.08 17.29
N VAL A 18 16.97 33.85 18.22
CA VAL A 18 17.85 33.53 19.32
C VAL A 18 17.06 33.78 20.62
N PHE A 19 17.34 32.96 21.63
CA PHE A 19 16.97 33.08 23.06
C PHE A 19 15.49 32.96 23.48
N SER A 20 15.17 31.84 24.13
CA SER A 20 14.54 31.86 25.46
C SER A 20 14.77 30.52 26.17
N THR A 21 15.82 30.47 26.99
CA THR A 21 16.04 29.38 27.95
C THR A 21 15.01 29.49 29.06
N ARG A 22 13.97 28.64 29.03
CA ARG A 22 13.17 28.36 30.23
C ARG A 22 14.01 27.51 31.17
N ARG A 23 14.52 28.14 32.23
CA ARG A 23 15.03 27.47 33.42
C ARG A 23 13.90 26.66 34.05
N PHE A 24 14.02 25.34 34.05
CA PHE A 24 13.34 24.52 35.04
C PHE A 24 14.14 24.60 36.34
N CYS A 25 13.54 25.22 37.36
CA CYS A 25 14.02 25.10 38.73
C CYS A 25 13.81 23.65 39.18
N PHE A 26 14.90 22.92 39.39
CA PHE A 26 14.89 21.76 40.27
C PHE A 26 14.93 22.28 41.71
N ILE A 27 13.82 22.11 42.42
CA ILE A 27 13.82 22.17 43.88
C ILE A 27 14.43 20.86 44.37
N THR A 28 15.63 20.96 44.92
CA THR A 28 16.25 19.90 45.72
C THR A 28 15.71 20.01 47.15
N SER A 29 14.87 19.07 47.55
CA SER A 29 14.71 18.63 48.95
C SER A 29 14.28 17.16 48.85
N GLY A 30 15.12 16.20 49.23
CA GLY A 30 15.46 15.90 50.61
C GLY A 30 14.73 14.61 50.99
N ASN A 31 15.48 13.52 51.15
CA ASN A 31 15.09 12.25 51.78
C ASN A 31 14.09 11.32 51.06
N PHE A 32 14.37 10.90 49.82
CA PHE A 32 13.75 9.68 49.27
C PHE A 32 14.67 8.45 49.27
N SER A 33 15.99 8.60 49.46
CA SER A 33 16.91 7.45 49.48
C SER A 33 16.95 6.70 50.82
N LYS A 34 16.43 7.28 51.91
CA LYS A 34 16.44 6.65 53.24
C LYS A 34 15.22 5.79 53.54
N ILE A 35 14.14 5.89 52.76
CA ILE A 35 12.92 5.09 52.96
C ILE A 35 13.00 3.75 52.20
N LEU A 36 13.85 3.65 51.17
CA LEU A 36 14.02 2.42 50.40
C LEU A 36 15.12 1.48 50.96
N SER A 37 16.04 1.94 51.82
CA SER A 37 17.05 1.07 52.43
C SER A 37 16.52 0.30 53.64
N ASP A 38 15.59 0.91 54.40
CA ASP A 38 15.18 0.35 55.70
C ASP A 38 13.91 -0.52 55.57
N GLY A 39 13.14 -0.37 54.48
CA GLY A 39 11.98 -1.22 54.17
C GLY A 39 12.30 -2.53 53.44
N PHE A 40 13.50 -2.65 52.85
CA PHE A 40 13.91 -3.85 52.11
C PHE A 40 14.60 -4.90 53.00
N LEU A 41 14.90 -4.55 54.25
CA LEU A 41 15.72 -5.37 55.16
C LEU A 41 14.89 -6.14 56.22
N ILE A 42 13.56 -6.12 56.15
CA ILE A 42 12.69 -6.85 57.11
C ILE A 42 11.93 -8.03 56.47
N ILE A 43 12.05 -8.26 55.16
CA ILE A 43 11.45 -9.42 54.49
C ILE A 43 12.53 -10.30 53.85
N THR A 44 13.56 -10.68 54.61
CA THR A 44 14.53 -11.70 54.16
C THR A 44 14.71 -12.86 55.13
N GLU A 45 13.99 -12.89 56.25
CA GLU A 45 13.99 -14.07 57.11
C GLU A 45 12.77 -14.95 56.83
N ARG A 46 13.05 -16.15 56.31
CA ARG A 46 12.14 -17.30 56.11
C ARG A 46 11.41 -17.40 54.77
N ILE A 47 12.06 -17.07 53.65
CA ILE A 47 11.70 -17.74 52.39
C ILE A 47 12.66 -18.93 52.21
N ASN A 48 12.15 -20.13 52.49
CA ASN A 48 12.87 -21.38 52.25
C ASN A 48 13.01 -21.57 50.73
N PHE A 49 14.16 -21.18 50.17
CA PHE A 49 14.45 -21.20 48.73
C PHE A 49 14.18 -22.55 48.05
N LYS A 50 14.23 -23.66 48.79
CA LYS A 50 13.92 -25.00 48.26
C LYS A 50 12.44 -25.16 47.88
N ASN A 51 11.53 -24.46 48.59
CA ASN A 51 10.09 -24.51 48.33
C ASN A 51 9.64 -23.51 47.26
N LEU A 52 10.46 -22.48 47.00
CA LEU A 52 10.20 -21.49 45.95
C LEU A 52 10.44 -22.11 44.56
N LEU A 53 11.53 -22.88 44.40
CA LEU A 53 11.89 -23.53 43.15
C LEU A 53 10.85 -24.58 42.70
N THR A 54 10.27 -25.34 43.65
CA THR A 54 9.20 -26.31 43.38
C THR A 54 7.88 -25.67 42.98
N LEU A 55 7.63 -24.41 43.34
CA LEU A 55 6.41 -23.68 42.99
C LEU A 55 6.47 -23.09 41.57
N PHE A 56 7.66 -22.76 41.06
CA PHE A 56 7.84 -22.20 39.72
C PHE A 56 7.97 -23.26 38.61
N LEU A 57 8.46 -24.47 38.92
CA LEU A 57 8.56 -25.58 37.97
C LEU A 57 7.23 -25.96 37.27
N PRO A 58 6.08 -26.08 37.97
CA PRO A 58 4.80 -26.37 37.29
C PRO A 58 4.27 -25.16 36.50
N LEU A 59 4.58 -23.93 36.92
CA LEU A 59 4.16 -22.71 36.23
C LEU A 59 4.87 -22.53 34.88
N ILE A 60 6.17 -22.83 34.83
CA ILE A 60 6.95 -22.86 33.59
C ILE A 60 6.45 -23.98 32.66
N GLY A 61 6.11 -25.15 33.21
CA GLY A 61 5.48 -26.23 32.45
C GLY A 61 4.12 -25.84 31.82
N PHE A 62 3.31 -25.08 32.56
CA PHE A 62 1.99 -24.61 32.07
C PHE A 62 2.11 -23.55 30.97
N LEU A 63 3.14 -22.68 31.02
CA LEU A 63 3.43 -21.68 29.99
C LEU A 63 3.87 -22.30 28.64
N ILE A 64 4.48 -23.49 28.66
CA ILE A 64 4.91 -24.19 27.44
C ILE A 64 3.71 -24.84 26.71
N LEU A 65 2.66 -25.23 27.43
CA LEU A 65 1.47 -25.90 26.85
C LEU A 65 0.51 -24.94 26.13
N ILE A 66 0.54 -23.64 26.42
CA ILE A 66 -0.27 -22.63 25.73
C ILE A 66 0.37 -22.09 24.44
N SER A 67 1.57 -22.55 24.08
CA SER A 67 2.13 -22.37 22.73
C SER A 67 1.58 -23.42 21.76
N SER A 68 0.28 -23.68 21.83
CA SER A 68 -0.42 -24.41 20.77
C SER A 68 -0.40 -23.50 19.55
N CYS A 69 0.54 -23.80 18.65
CA CYS A 69 0.62 -23.24 17.31
C CYS A 69 -0.78 -23.26 16.71
N LYS A 70 -1.44 -22.10 16.63
CA LYS A 70 -2.54 -21.93 15.69
C LYS A 70 -1.96 -22.27 14.33
N GLN A 71 -2.29 -23.44 13.81
CA GLN A 71 -1.98 -23.80 12.44
C GLN A 71 -2.51 -22.64 11.59
N ASN A 72 -1.59 -21.93 10.93
CA ASN A 72 -1.99 -20.96 9.93
C ASN A 72 -2.95 -21.70 8.99
N PRO A 73 -4.13 -21.12 8.70
CA PRO A 73 -5.03 -21.72 7.72
C PRO A 73 -4.20 -22.03 6.48
N ALA A 74 -4.29 -23.29 6.03
CA ALA A 74 -3.50 -23.80 4.92
C ALA A 74 -3.48 -22.76 3.80
N GLN A 75 -2.28 -22.24 3.51
CA GLN A 75 -2.09 -21.24 2.49
C GLN A 75 -2.64 -21.84 1.19
N PRO A 76 -3.61 -21.17 0.51
CA PRO A 76 -4.17 -21.70 -0.71
C PRO A 76 -3.03 -21.98 -1.71
N PRO A 77 -3.15 -23.03 -2.54
CA PRO A 77 -2.11 -23.42 -3.48
C PRO A 77 -1.65 -22.19 -4.26
N SER A 78 -0.33 -22.01 -4.35
CA SER A 78 0.32 -20.88 -5.01
C SER A 78 -0.06 -20.88 -6.50
N ALA A 79 -1.16 -20.20 -6.85
CA ALA A 79 -1.41 -19.81 -8.23
C ALA A 79 -0.29 -18.85 -8.63
N LYS A 80 0.35 -19.10 -9.77
CA LYS A 80 1.37 -18.17 -10.26
C LYS A 80 0.66 -16.88 -10.69
N PRO A 81 1.19 -15.70 -10.40
CA PRO A 81 0.55 -14.45 -10.82
C PRO A 81 0.29 -14.38 -12.33
N THR A 82 1.11 -15.07 -13.12
CA THR A 82 0.97 -15.19 -14.58
C THR A 82 -0.30 -15.88 -15.03
N ASP A 83 -0.94 -16.66 -14.16
CA ASP A 83 -2.15 -17.42 -14.49
C ASP A 83 -3.41 -16.56 -14.28
N ASP A 84 -3.35 -15.61 -13.35
CA ASP A 84 -4.47 -14.75 -12.97
C ASP A 84 -4.37 -13.32 -13.54
N PHE A 85 -3.15 -12.77 -13.70
CA PHE A 85 -2.94 -11.41 -14.17
C PHE A 85 -2.63 -11.39 -15.69
N PRO A 86 -3.55 -10.89 -16.53
CA PRO A 86 -3.36 -10.89 -17.98
C PRO A 86 -2.27 -9.91 -18.38
N ASN A 87 -1.20 -10.42 -18.98
CA ASN A 87 -0.02 -9.62 -19.34
C ASN A 87 0.63 -10.02 -20.68
N GLN A 88 -0.17 -10.40 -21.68
CA GLN A 88 0.31 -10.79 -23.00
C GLN A 88 0.34 -9.60 -23.97
N ILE A 89 1.38 -9.52 -24.82
CA ILE A 89 1.45 -8.54 -25.90
C ILE A 89 0.21 -8.69 -26.79
N GLY A 90 -0.43 -7.56 -27.12
CA GLY A 90 -1.66 -7.53 -27.90
C GLY A 90 -2.94 -7.46 -27.07
N ASN A 91 -2.90 -7.76 -25.76
CA ASN A 91 -4.05 -7.57 -24.89
C ASN A 91 -4.47 -6.09 -24.86
N THR A 92 -5.77 -5.85 -24.86
CA THR A 92 -6.38 -4.52 -24.83
C THR A 92 -7.55 -4.41 -23.86
N TRP A 93 -7.71 -3.21 -23.31
CA TRP A 93 -8.87 -2.81 -22.50
C TRP A 93 -9.30 -1.41 -22.89
N ILE A 94 -10.60 -1.17 -22.90
CA ILE A 94 -11.20 0.14 -23.12
C ILE A 94 -12.04 0.48 -21.90
N TYR A 95 -11.77 1.62 -21.28
CA TYR A 95 -12.47 2.11 -20.08
C TYR A 95 -13.20 3.41 -20.36
N SER A 96 -14.35 3.61 -19.72
CA SER A 96 -14.85 4.94 -19.45
C SER A 96 -14.03 5.53 -18.32
N PHE A 97 -13.70 6.81 -18.42
CA PHE A 97 -12.91 7.55 -17.44
C PHE A 97 -13.63 8.85 -17.08
N TYR A 98 -13.63 9.19 -15.80
CA TYR A 98 -14.10 10.49 -15.29
C TYR A 98 -13.10 11.05 -14.29
N ASP A 99 -12.75 12.33 -14.44
CA ASP A 99 -11.93 13.12 -13.52
C ASP A 99 -12.71 14.32 -13.00
N SER A 100 -12.85 14.42 -11.68
CA SER A 100 -13.59 15.50 -11.03
C SER A 100 -12.86 16.85 -11.02
N VAL A 101 -11.52 16.89 -11.20
CA VAL A 101 -10.75 18.15 -11.17
C VAL A 101 -10.99 18.93 -12.45
N THR A 102 -10.90 18.26 -13.59
CA THR A 102 -11.19 18.84 -14.90
C THR A 102 -12.68 18.77 -15.26
N ASN A 103 -13.48 18.06 -14.45
CA ASN A 103 -14.87 17.71 -14.72
C ASN A 103 -15.04 17.12 -16.14
N ASN A 104 -14.10 16.26 -16.52
CA ASN A 104 -14.01 15.71 -17.86
C ASN A 104 -14.31 14.21 -17.85
N ALA A 105 -15.00 13.75 -18.89
CA ALA A 105 -15.20 12.34 -19.18
C ALA A 105 -14.45 12.00 -20.46
N ASP A 106 -13.76 10.86 -20.47
CA ASP A 106 -13.01 10.37 -21.63
C ASP A 106 -13.18 8.84 -21.79
N THR A 107 -12.68 8.32 -22.90
CA THR A 107 -12.49 6.90 -23.12
C THR A 107 -11.00 6.59 -23.16
N VAL A 108 -10.54 5.68 -22.32
CA VAL A 108 -9.13 5.32 -22.20
C VAL A 108 -8.89 3.94 -22.78
N THR A 109 -7.95 3.85 -23.72
CA THR A 109 -7.51 2.55 -24.25
C THR A 109 -6.19 2.16 -23.61
N ILE A 110 -6.13 0.98 -23.02
CA ILE A 110 -4.90 0.33 -22.56
C ILE A 110 -4.53 -0.77 -23.56
N LYS A 111 -3.28 -0.80 -24.00
CA LYS A 111 -2.74 -1.84 -24.88
C LYS A 111 -1.35 -2.28 -24.44
N ILE A 112 -1.11 -3.58 -24.42
CA ILE A 112 0.24 -4.12 -24.22
C ILE A 112 0.95 -4.16 -25.58
N THR A 113 1.99 -3.34 -25.76
CA THR A 113 2.62 -3.11 -27.07
C THR A 113 3.97 -3.78 -27.24
N GLY A 114 4.58 -4.28 -26.17
CA GLY A 114 5.89 -4.92 -26.25
C GLY A 114 6.45 -5.25 -24.88
N GLU A 115 7.76 -5.48 -24.84
CA GLU A 115 8.52 -5.81 -23.64
C GLU A 115 9.78 -4.96 -23.54
N THR A 116 10.28 -4.82 -22.32
CA THR A 116 11.54 -4.16 -21.99
C THR A 116 12.17 -4.85 -20.78
N THR A 117 13.39 -4.42 -20.45
CA THR A 117 14.07 -4.78 -19.20
C THR A 117 14.12 -3.56 -18.28
N LEU A 118 13.85 -3.75 -17.00
CA LEU A 118 13.98 -2.74 -15.94
C LEU A 118 15.46 -2.59 -15.52
N PRO A 119 15.85 -1.51 -14.80
CA PRO A 119 17.24 -1.30 -14.38
C PRO A 119 17.85 -2.42 -13.54
N ASP A 120 17.03 -3.22 -12.85
CA ASP A 120 17.42 -4.38 -12.05
C ASP A 120 17.43 -5.71 -12.85
N ASN A 121 17.43 -5.62 -14.19
CA ASN A 121 17.39 -6.73 -15.13
C ASN A 121 16.10 -7.58 -15.10
N LYS A 122 15.02 -7.12 -14.45
CA LYS A 122 13.72 -7.79 -14.53
C LYS A 122 13.02 -7.49 -15.86
N ARG A 123 12.34 -8.50 -16.42
CA ARG A 123 11.46 -8.31 -17.58
C ARG A 123 10.22 -7.51 -17.18
N ALA A 124 9.76 -6.65 -18.07
CA ALA A 124 8.51 -5.92 -17.95
C ALA A 124 7.84 -5.80 -19.32
N THR A 125 6.51 -5.83 -19.34
CA THR A 125 5.72 -5.50 -20.53
C THR A 125 5.42 -4.01 -20.58
N ILE A 126 5.35 -3.46 -21.78
CA ILE A 126 5.05 -2.06 -22.03
C ILE A 126 3.54 -1.91 -22.24
N TRP A 127 2.88 -1.21 -21.32
CA TRP A 127 1.47 -0.85 -21.38
C TRP A 127 1.34 0.59 -21.85
N GLN A 128 0.70 0.81 -22.99
CA GLN A 128 0.33 2.14 -23.46
C GLN A 128 -1.08 2.49 -23.01
N ARG A 129 -1.24 3.63 -22.35
CA ARG A 129 -2.52 4.16 -21.88
C ARG A 129 -2.84 5.42 -22.67
N LYS A 130 -3.76 5.31 -23.62
CA LYS A 130 -4.12 6.37 -24.55
C LYS A 130 -5.44 7.03 -24.15
N PHE A 131 -5.37 8.33 -23.92
CA PHE A 131 -6.51 9.24 -23.79
C PHE A 131 -6.79 9.92 -25.14
N SER A 132 -7.84 10.74 -25.20
CA SER A 132 -8.17 11.55 -26.38
C SER A 132 -7.04 12.49 -26.81
N ASN A 133 -6.30 13.06 -25.86
CA ASN A 133 -5.34 14.14 -26.08
C ASN A 133 -3.88 13.80 -25.73
N TYR A 134 -3.60 12.70 -25.03
CA TYR A 134 -2.23 12.26 -24.72
C TYR A 134 -2.11 10.73 -24.58
N THR A 135 -0.88 10.24 -24.45
CA THR A 135 -0.59 8.83 -24.22
C THR A 135 0.49 8.69 -23.17
N ASP A 136 0.20 7.90 -22.13
CA ASP A 136 1.16 7.50 -21.11
C ASP A 136 1.71 6.10 -21.40
N THR A 137 2.85 5.80 -20.80
CA THR A 137 3.44 4.47 -20.82
C THR A 137 3.68 3.99 -19.41
N PHE A 138 3.25 2.76 -19.14
CA PHE A 138 3.50 2.02 -17.92
C PHE A 138 4.32 0.77 -18.22
N LEU A 139 5.13 0.36 -17.26
CA LEU A 139 5.90 -0.87 -17.30
C LEU A 139 5.28 -1.82 -16.27
N VAL A 140 4.90 -3.02 -16.71
CA VAL A 140 4.32 -4.04 -15.83
C VAL A 140 5.30 -5.18 -15.66
N SER A 141 5.76 -5.37 -14.42
CA SER A 141 6.69 -6.46 -14.07
C SER A 141 6.00 -7.46 -13.15
N ILE A 142 6.21 -8.74 -13.46
CA ILE A 142 5.73 -9.87 -12.68
C ILE A 142 6.95 -10.62 -12.16
N TYR A 143 7.12 -10.68 -10.85
CA TYR A 143 8.23 -11.38 -10.21
C TYR A 143 7.75 -12.10 -8.96
N ALA A 144 8.08 -13.39 -8.86
CA ALA A 144 7.56 -14.29 -7.82
C ALA A 144 6.03 -14.26 -7.76
N ASP A 145 5.46 -13.73 -6.68
CA ASP A 145 4.03 -13.60 -6.41
C ASP A 145 3.48 -12.19 -6.66
N THR A 146 4.34 -11.27 -7.10
CA THR A 146 4.05 -9.83 -7.09
C THR A 146 3.93 -9.29 -8.51
N VAL A 147 2.89 -8.50 -8.76
CA VAL A 147 2.71 -7.69 -9.97
C VAL A 147 2.87 -6.23 -9.61
N ARG A 148 3.70 -5.50 -10.38
CA ARG A 148 3.92 -4.06 -10.24
C ARG A 148 3.62 -3.34 -11.55
N ILE A 149 2.80 -2.29 -11.49
CA ILE A 149 2.48 -1.39 -12.60
C ILE A 149 3.13 -0.03 -12.32
N ILE A 150 4.16 0.32 -13.09
CA ILE A 150 5.07 1.45 -12.82
C ILE A 150 4.96 2.48 -13.96
N PRO A 151 4.71 3.77 -13.71
CA PRO A 151 4.80 4.79 -14.75
C PRO A 151 6.22 4.89 -15.31
N LYS A 152 6.37 4.88 -16.63
CA LYS A 152 7.69 4.89 -17.29
C LYS A 152 8.52 6.13 -16.92
N GLN A 153 7.87 7.27 -16.64
CA GLN A 153 8.57 8.49 -16.23
C GLN A 153 9.13 8.41 -14.81
N ASN A 154 8.67 7.46 -13.99
CA ASN A 154 8.95 7.35 -12.56
C ASN A 154 9.56 6.00 -12.18
N ILE A 155 10.34 5.37 -13.06
CA ILE A 155 10.92 4.03 -12.83
C ILE A 155 11.82 3.94 -11.60
N TYR A 156 12.38 5.06 -11.13
CA TYR A 156 13.23 5.14 -9.93
C TYR A 156 12.46 5.55 -8.68
N VAL A 157 11.17 5.87 -8.81
CA VAL A 157 10.31 6.30 -7.70
C VAL A 157 9.44 5.14 -7.30
N GLU A 158 9.99 4.28 -6.44
CA GLU A 158 9.37 3.00 -6.08
C GLU A 158 7.96 3.14 -5.53
N TRP A 159 7.61 4.26 -4.90
CA TRP A 159 6.29 4.46 -4.31
C TRP A 159 5.19 4.88 -5.27
N ILE A 160 5.51 5.28 -6.50
CA ILE A 160 4.51 5.64 -7.52
C ILE A 160 4.25 4.39 -8.37
N ASN A 161 3.53 3.42 -7.82
CA ASN A 161 3.15 2.22 -8.55
C ASN A 161 1.80 1.66 -8.07
N THR A 162 1.24 0.71 -8.83
CA THR A 162 0.18 -0.18 -8.32
C THR A 162 0.75 -1.57 -8.12
N LYS A 163 0.53 -2.13 -6.93
CA LYS A 163 1.07 -3.43 -6.50
C LYS A 163 -0.03 -4.43 -6.17
N PHE A 164 0.10 -5.65 -6.70
CA PHE A 164 -0.74 -6.79 -6.35
C PHE A 164 0.12 -7.96 -5.86
N ILE A 165 -0.34 -8.69 -4.86
CA ILE A 165 0.29 -9.94 -4.38
C ILE A 165 -0.70 -11.08 -4.57
N PHE A 166 -0.27 -12.14 -5.25
CA PHE A 166 -1.07 -13.31 -5.58
C PHE A 166 -0.67 -14.53 -4.72
N PRO A 167 -1.54 -15.53 -4.53
CA PRO A 167 -2.93 -15.60 -4.99
C PRO A 167 -3.82 -14.63 -4.20
N LEU A 168 -4.84 -14.04 -4.86
CA LEU A 168 -5.80 -13.18 -4.19
C LEU A 168 -6.83 -14.00 -3.41
N TYR A 169 -7.01 -13.67 -2.13
CA TYR A 169 -8.07 -14.22 -1.29
C TYR A 169 -8.55 -13.16 -0.28
N VAL A 170 -9.82 -13.24 0.13
CA VAL A 170 -10.42 -12.26 1.05
C VAL A 170 -9.63 -12.25 2.37
N GLY A 171 -9.28 -11.06 2.84
CA GLY A 171 -8.48 -10.86 4.04
C GLY A 171 -6.97 -10.85 3.80
N LEU A 172 -6.48 -11.14 2.58
CA LEU A 172 -5.09 -10.92 2.22
C LEU A 172 -4.75 -9.43 2.34
N LYS A 173 -3.62 -9.13 2.98
CA LYS A 173 -3.15 -7.76 3.23
C LYS A 173 -1.69 -7.64 2.84
N TRP A 174 -1.31 -6.46 2.36
CA TRP A 174 0.08 -6.09 2.16
C TRP A 174 0.28 -4.60 2.39
N VAL A 175 1.52 -4.21 2.64
CA VAL A 175 1.92 -2.80 2.67
C VAL A 175 2.25 -2.41 1.23
N GLY A 176 1.78 -1.25 0.78
CA GLY A 176 2.22 -0.69 -0.49
C GLY A 176 3.66 -0.17 -0.42
N ASP A 177 4.05 0.75 -1.28
CA ASP A 177 5.43 1.26 -1.29
C ASP A 177 5.51 2.74 -0.87
N PHE A 178 4.35 3.39 -0.70
CA PHE A 178 4.27 4.73 -0.13
C PHE A 178 4.21 4.70 1.40
N ILE A 179 4.42 5.86 2.03
CA ILE A 179 4.36 5.99 3.49
C ILE A 179 2.94 5.61 3.96
N ARG A 180 2.88 4.73 4.96
CA ARG A 180 1.63 4.23 5.58
C ARG A 180 0.61 3.70 4.55
N ASP A 181 1.12 3.11 3.48
CA ASP A 181 0.31 2.53 2.41
C ASP A 181 -0.14 1.11 2.79
N THR A 182 -1.44 0.91 2.89
CA THR A 182 -2.04 -0.39 3.24
C THR A 182 -2.99 -0.84 2.16
N CYS A 183 -2.83 -2.08 1.70
CA CYS A 183 -3.72 -2.74 0.76
C CYS A 183 -4.39 -3.95 1.41
N MET A 184 -5.65 -4.21 1.07
CA MET A 184 -6.40 -5.37 1.52
C MET A 184 -7.38 -5.87 0.46
N VAL A 185 -7.47 -7.18 0.28
CA VAL A 185 -8.58 -7.82 -0.44
C VAL A 185 -9.79 -7.86 0.49
N VAL A 186 -10.80 -7.05 0.21
CA VAL A 186 -11.92 -6.82 1.13
C VAL A 186 -13.09 -7.76 0.87
N GLU A 187 -13.37 -8.05 -0.39
CA GLU A 187 -14.48 -8.91 -0.77
C GLU A 187 -14.18 -9.69 -2.05
N LYS A 188 -14.92 -10.79 -2.20
CA LYS A 188 -15.00 -11.59 -3.41
C LYS A 188 -16.48 -11.74 -3.76
N SER A 189 -16.92 -11.16 -4.88
CA SER A 189 -18.34 -11.09 -5.23
C SER A 189 -18.55 -11.02 -6.74
N SER A 190 -19.83 -11.04 -7.15
CA SER A 190 -20.20 -10.74 -8.53
C SER A 190 -20.26 -9.23 -8.74
N TYR A 191 -19.77 -8.74 -9.89
CA TYR A 191 -19.79 -7.33 -10.24
C TYR A 191 -20.16 -7.13 -11.71
N THR A 192 -20.96 -6.10 -11.99
CA THR A 192 -21.40 -5.76 -13.35
C THR A 192 -20.84 -4.40 -13.75
N VAL A 193 -20.24 -4.36 -14.94
CA VAL A 193 -19.78 -3.15 -15.65
C VAL A 193 -20.31 -3.22 -17.10
N PRO A 194 -20.18 -2.17 -17.92
CA PRO A 194 -20.66 -2.20 -19.30
C PRO A 194 -20.09 -3.36 -20.15
N ALA A 195 -18.87 -3.83 -19.86
CA ALA A 195 -18.28 -5.00 -20.52
C ALA A 195 -18.92 -6.36 -20.15
N GLY A 196 -19.80 -6.42 -19.14
CA GLY A 196 -20.50 -7.63 -18.71
C GLY A 196 -20.55 -7.84 -17.20
N SER A 197 -21.06 -9.01 -16.79
CA SER A 197 -21.14 -9.46 -15.40
C SER A 197 -20.07 -10.50 -15.08
N PHE A 198 -19.32 -10.31 -14.00
CA PHE A 198 -18.19 -11.16 -13.60
C PHE A 198 -18.43 -11.72 -12.21
N THR A 199 -18.43 -13.05 -12.06
CA THR A 199 -18.79 -13.74 -10.80
C THR A 199 -17.63 -13.93 -9.82
N ASN A 200 -16.39 -13.77 -10.29
CA ASN A 200 -15.15 -14.01 -9.54
C ASN A 200 -14.35 -12.71 -9.38
N THR A 201 -15.00 -11.65 -8.89
CA THR A 201 -14.40 -10.32 -8.76
C THR A 201 -13.87 -10.10 -7.35
N PHE A 202 -12.60 -9.72 -7.24
CA PHE A 202 -11.97 -9.32 -5.99
C PHE A 202 -11.96 -7.80 -5.88
N ARG A 203 -12.49 -7.24 -4.78
CA ARG A 203 -12.28 -5.83 -4.45
C ARG A 203 -11.05 -5.68 -3.57
N ILE A 204 -10.14 -4.83 -4.00
CA ILE A 204 -8.91 -4.49 -3.29
C ILE A 204 -9.00 -3.03 -2.92
N ASP A 205 -8.94 -2.75 -1.62
CA ASP A 205 -8.94 -1.38 -1.10
C ASP A 205 -7.51 -1.04 -0.64
N GLU A 206 -7.01 0.09 -1.12
CA GLU A 206 -5.73 0.69 -0.79
C GLU A 206 -5.96 2.04 -0.14
N TRP A 207 -5.16 2.35 0.88
CA TRP A 207 -5.14 3.63 1.55
C TRP A 207 -3.70 4.08 1.76
N TRP A 208 -3.40 5.33 1.43
CA TRP A 208 -2.05 5.89 1.57
C TRP A 208 -2.08 7.24 2.29
N MET A 209 -0.96 7.57 2.96
CA MET A 209 -0.82 8.84 3.67
C MET A 209 0.65 9.28 3.76
N GLY A 210 0.92 10.46 3.21
CA GLY A 210 2.19 11.18 3.28
C GLY A 210 1.98 12.67 3.53
N PHE A 211 3.06 13.44 3.42
CA PHE A 211 3.01 14.89 3.62
C PHE A 211 2.25 15.56 2.47
N ASN A 212 1.04 16.07 2.77
CA ASN A 212 0.11 16.70 1.81
C ASN A 212 -0.40 15.80 0.66
N ASP A 213 -0.24 14.48 0.79
CA ASP A 213 -0.74 13.50 -0.18
C ASP A 213 -1.33 12.30 0.58
N TYR A 214 -2.65 12.18 0.57
CA TYR A 214 -3.37 11.09 1.21
C TYR A 214 -4.54 10.68 0.32
N GLY A 215 -4.97 9.43 0.43
CA GLY A 215 -6.07 9.01 -0.42
C GLY A 215 -6.46 7.56 -0.24
N ALA A 216 -7.46 7.18 -1.03
CA ALA A 216 -7.96 5.83 -1.08
C ALA A 216 -8.19 5.42 -2.53
N LYS A 217 -7.96 4.14 -2.81
CA LYS A 217 -8.15 3.53 -4.12
C LYS A 217 -8.85 2.20 -3.94
N SER A 218 -9.94 2.01 -4.66
CA SER A 218 -10.65 0.73 -4.73
C SER A 218 -10.53 0.17 -6.13
N ILE A 219 -10.05 -1.06 -6.24
CA ILE A 219 -9.82 -1.77 -7.50
C ILE A 219 -10.70 -3.02 -7.51
N TRP A 220 -11.46 -3.24 -8.57
CA TRP A 220 -12.15 -4.50 -8.82
C TRP A 220 -11.36 -5.28 -9.88
N PHE A 221 -10.85 -6.43 -9.48
CA PHE A 221 -10.00 -7.29 -10.29
C PHE A 221 -10.68 -8.63 -10.56
N VAL A 222 -10.62 -9.10 -11.80
CA VAL A 222 -11.15 -10.40 -12.23
C VAL A 222 -9.99 -11.22 -12.82
N PRO A 223 -9.68 -12.42 -12.30
CA PRO A 223 -8.65 -13.26 -12.87
C PRO A 223 -8.85 -13.50 -14.37
N LYS A 224 -7.77 -13.48 -15.14
CA LYS A 224 -7.72 -13.62 -16.61
C LYS A 224 -8.38 -12.50 -17.41
N VAL A 225 -9.08 -11.56 -16.76
CA VAL A 225 -9.66 -10.38 -17.41
C VAL A 225 -8.88 -9.12 -17.03
N GLY A 226 -8.43 -9.02 -15.77
CA GLY A 226 -7.67 -7.88 -15.26
C GLY A 226 -8.54 -6.94 -14.43
N ILE A 227 -8.20 -5.65 -14.45
CA ILE A 227 -8.92 -4.62 -13.71
C ILE A 227 -10.21 -4.30 -14.47
N ILE A 228 -11.36 -4.37 -13.81
CA ILE A 228 -12.65 -4.04 -14.43
C ILE A 228 -13.21 -2.69 -13.98
N LYS A 229 -12.75 -2.20 -12.83
CA LYS A 229 -13.15 -0.91 -12.27
C LYS A 229 -12.08 -0.37 -11.32
N VAL A 230 -11.90 0.95 -11.36
CA VAL A 230 -11.06 1.68 -10.40
C VAL A 230 -11.84 2.88 -9.88
N LYS A 231 -11.78 3.10 -8.57
CA LYS A 231 -12.16 4.36 -7.96
C LYS A 231 -10.98 4.92 -7.20
N ILE A 232 -10.60 6.15 -7.48
CA ILE A 232 -9.53 6.84 -6.78
C ILE A 232 -10.12 8.08 -6.14
N ARG A 233 -9.80 8.29 -4.88
CA ARG A 233 -10.06 9.54 -4.18
C ARG A 233 -8.74 10.02 -3.62
N THR A 234 -8.23 11.11 -4.17
CA THR A 234 -7.06 11.80 -3.62
C THR A 234 -7.53 12.94 -2.73
N MET A 235 -6.78 13.18 -1.68
CA MET A 235 -7.03 14.21 -0.70
C MET A 235 -5.67 14.81 -0.34
N GLY A 236 -5.57 16.13 -0.43
CA GLY A 236 -4.32 16.85 -0.22
C GLY A 236 -4.59 18.33 -0.27
N PHE A 237 -3.73 19.09 -0.95
CA PHE A 237 -4.05 20.48 -1.31
C PHE A 237 -5.33 20.60 -2.15
N PHE A 238 -5.66 19.55 -2.90
CA PHE A 238 -6.88 19.44 -3.68
C PHE A 238 -7.54 18.09 -3.42
N VAL A 239 -8.86 18.02 -3.59
CA VAL A 239 -9.61 16.76 -3.59
C VAL A 239 -9.92 16.41 -5.03
N SER A 240 -9.49 15.22 -5.47
CA SER A 240 -9.89 14.66 -6.76
C SER A 240 -10.58 13.32 -6.58
N ASN A 241 -11.50 13.04 -7.48
CA ASN A 241 -12.10 11.73 -7.64
C ASN A 241 -11.93 11.30 -9.08
N GLU A 242 -11.39 10.10 -9.27
CA GLU A 242 -11.32 9.46 -10.57
C GLU A 242 -12.15 8.17 -10.54
N ASN A 243 -12.88 7.92 -11.64
CA ASN A 243 -13.63 6.69 -11.82
C ASN A 243 -13.31 6.08 -13.18
N TRP A 244 -13.07 4.77 -13.18
CA TRP A 244 -12.78 3.97 -14.36
C TRP A 244 -13.72 2.78 -14.39
N GLU A 245 -14.41 2.53 -15.49
CA GLU A 245 -15.21 1.31 -15.68
C GLU A 245 -14.94 0.66 -17.04
N LEU A 246 -14.78 -0.66 -17.05
CA LEU A 246 -14.46 -1.39 -18.26
C LEU A 246 -15.64 -1.40 -19.24
N LEU A 247 -15.41 -0.89 -20.45
CA LEU A 247 -16.36 -0.89 -21.56
C LEU A 247 -16.21 -2.13 -22.42
N SER A 248 -14.97 -2.52 -22.72
CA SER A 248 -14.67 -3.73 -23.50
C SER A 248 -13.22 -4.15 -23.29
N TYR A 249 -12.90 -5.39 -23.64
CA TYR A 249 -11.55 -5.94 -23.55
C TYR A 249 -11.32 -7.00 -24.62
N ASN A 250 -10.06 -7.21 -24.97
CA ASN A 250 -9.60 -8.35 -25.75
C ASN A 250 -8.34 -8.89 -25.06
N VAL A 251 -8.48 -10.05 -24.42
CA VAL A 251 -7.42 -10.66 -23.64
C VAL A 251 -7.23 -12.09 -24.12
N SER A 252 -5.98 -12.42 -24.44
CA SER A 252 -5.58 -13.76 -24.83
C SER A 252 -5.53 -14.65 -23.59
N ASN A 253 -6.16 -15.84 -23.64
CA ASN A 253 -5.97 -16.84 -22.61
C ASN A 253 -4.62 -17.52 -22.84
N ASN A 254 -3.76 -17.48 -21.83
CA ASN A 254 -2.57 -18.35 -21.74
C ASN A 254 -2.98 -19.78 -21.39
#